data_AF-A0A4Z0ETZ7-F1
#
_entry.id   AF-A0A4Z0ETZ7-F1
#
_cell.length_a   1.000
_cell.length_b   1.000
_cell.length_c   1.000
_cell.angle_alpha   90.00
_cell.angle_beta   90.00
_cell.angle_gamma   90.00
#
_symmetry.space_group_name_H-M   'P 1'
#
loop_
_entity.id
_entity.type
_entity.pdbx_description
1 polymer ?
#
loop_
_entity_poly.entity_id
_entity_poly.type
_entity_poly.pdbx_seq_one_letter_code
_entity_poly.pdbx_strand_id
1 'polypeptide(L)' 'MKPFAELDTVQLQKAHPECGLAAGALGTVVLVHAQGEAYEVEFIGLDGHTQAVLTLPAAEVAAIVQPWRQAA' A
#
# COMPACT_ATOMS: atom_id res chain seq x y z
N MET A 1 14.38 0.11 7.79
CA MET A 1 13.03 -0.37 8.14
C MET A 1 12.91 -1.81 7.72
N LYS A 2 12.08 -2.62 8.40
CA LYS A 2 11.78 -3.98 7.93
C LYS A 2 10.95 -3.87 6.63
N PRO A 3 11.26 -4.64 5.57
CA PRO A 3 10.44 -4.66 4.35
C PRO A 3 9.04 -5.20 4.64
N PHE A 4 8.06 -4.79 3.84
CA PHE A 4 6.69 -5.30 3.92
C PHE A 4 6.63 -6.74 3.39
N ALA A 5 5.67 -7.51 3.89
CA ALA A 5 5.32 -8.83 3.39
C ALA A 5 4.04 -8.77 2.56
N GLU A 6 3.79 -9.83 1.79
CA GLU A 6 2.46 -10.06 1.22
C GLU A 6 1.40 -10.02 2.33
N LEU A 7 0.23 -9.47 2.00
CA LEU A 7 -0.91 -9.23 2.89
C LEU A 7 -0.72 -8.09 3.90
N ASP A 8 0.42 -7.42 3.95
CA ASP A 8 0.56 -6.19 4.74
C ASP A 8 -0.29 -5.07 4.13
N THR A 9 -1.00 -4.33 4.99
CA THR A 9 -1.64 -3.08 4.60
C THR A 9 -0.63 -1.95 4.64
N VAL A 10 -0.58 -1.20 3.54
CA VAL A 10 0.35 -0.10 3.34
C VAL A 10 -0.37 1.15 2.88
N GLN A 11 0.30 2.29 3.05
CA GLN A 11 -0.17 3.58 2.59
C GLN A 11 0.68 4.07 1.42
N LEU A 12 0.02 4.53 0.37
CA LEU A 12 0.63 5.17 -0.79
C LEU A 12 1.15 6.56 -0.41
N GLN A 13 2.42 6.86 -0.64
CA GLN A 13 3.02 8.16 -0.30
C GLN A 13 2.81 9.23 -1.36
N LYS A 14 2.59 8.83 -2.62
CA LYS A 14 2.47 9.73 -3.77
C LYS A 14 1.20 9.42 -4.55
N ALA A 15 0.45 10.46 -4.93
CA ALA A 15 -0.77 10.26 -5.71
C ALA A 15 -0.48 9.69 -7.11
N HIS A 16 -1.41 8.87 -7.60
CA HIS A 16 -1.49 8.38 -8.98
C HIS A 16 -2.87 8.75 -9.57
N PRO A 17 -3.05 10.01 -10.02
CA PRO A 17 -4.33 10.51 -10.52
C PRO A 17 -4.88 9.72 -11.71
N GLU A 18 -3.99 9.15 -12.54
CA GLU A 18 -4.33 8.28 -13.66
C GLU A 18 -5.07 7.00 -13.23
N CYS A 19 -4.89 6.59 -11.98
CA CYS A 19 -5.57 5.45 -11.35
C CYS A 19 -6.65 5.89 -10.35
N GLY A 20 -6.91 7.20 -10.23
CA GLY A 20 -7.82 7.74 -9.22
C GLY A 20 -7.34 7.56 -7.78
N LEU A 21 -6.02 7.38 -7.56
CA LEU A 21 -5.43 7.18 -6.24
C LEU A 21 -4.82 8.47 -5.70
N ALA A 22 -5.22 8.84 -4.48
CA ALA A 22 -4.62 9.95 -3.74
C ALA A 22 -3.43 9.47 -2.88
N ALA A 23 -2.49 10.37 -2.59
CA ALA A 23 -1.54 10.13 -1.51
C ALA A 23 -2.31 9.88 -0.21
N GLY A 24 -1.89 8.86 0.54
CA GLY A 24 -2.58 8.38 1.71
C GLY A 24 -3.54 7.22 1.46
N ALA A 25 -3.81 6.85 0.20
CA ALA A 25 -4.63 5.68 -0.14
C ALA A 25 -4.07 4.41 0.49
N LEU A 26 -4.96 3.58 1.04
CA LEU A 26 -4.59 2.30 1.62
C LEU A 26 -4.68 1.20 0.58
N GLY A 27 -3.66 0.35 0.54
CA GLY A 27 -3.62 -0.83 -0.31
C GLY A 27 -3.04 -2.03 0.44
N THR A 28 -3.14 -3.19 -0.19
CA THR A 28 -2.58 -4.45 0.32
C THR A 28 -1.44 -4.88 -0.60
N VAL A 29 -0.30 -5.22 -0.01
CA VAL A 29 0.81 -5.83 -0.77
C VAL A 29 0.36 -7.22 -1.25
N VAL A 30 0.31 -7.43 -2.55
CA VAL A 30 -0.04 -8.74 -3.16
C VAL A 30 1.18 -9.49 -3.68
N LEU A 31 2.30 -8.80 -3.93
CA LEU A 31 3.58 -9.40 -4.29
C LEU A 31 4.76 -8.54 -3.83
N VAL A 32 5.83 -9.18 -3.36
CA VAL A 32 7.10 -8.52 -3.00
C VAL A 32 8.15 -8.79 -4.08
N HIS A 33 8.67 -7.73 -4.71
CA HIS A 33 9.75 -7.84 -5.70
C HIS A 33 11.12 -7.64 -5.06
N ALA A 34 12.12 -8.38 -5.55
CA ALA A 34 13.54 -8.19 -5.24
C ALA A 34 13.81 -7.95 -3.73
N GLN A 35 13.23 -8.79 -2.88
CA GLN A 35 13.39 -8.71 -1.41
C GLN A 35 12.98 -7.34 -0.79
N GLY A 36 12.03 -6.64 -1.42
CA GLY A 36 11.43 -5.41 -0.90
C GLY A 36 11.91 -4.11 -1.54
N GLU A 37 12.55 -4.17 -2.71
CA GLU A 37 12.86 -2.97 -3.51
C GLU A 37 11.60 -2.36 -4.14
N ALA A 38 10.61 -3.21 -4.45
CA ALA A 38 9.30 -2.80 -4.96
C ALA A 38 8.20 -3.76 -4.50
N TYR A 39 6.96 -3.28 -4.55
CA TYR A 39 5.78 -4.00 -4.10
C TYR A 39 4.69 -3.88 -5.16
N GLU A 40 4.04 -4.99 -5.50
CA GLU A 40 2.76 -4.93 -6.18
C GLU A 40 1.69 -4.71 -5.10
N VAL A 41 0.93 -3.63 -5.23
CA VAL A 41 -0.06 -3.20 -4.25
C VAL A 41 -1.42 -3.11 -4.93
N GLU A 42 -2.40 -3.84 -4.38
CA GLU A 42 -3.79 -3.74 -4.79
C GLU A 42 -4.54 -2.70 -3.95
N PHE A 43 -5.28 -1.83 -4.63
CA PHE A 43 -6.15 -0.83 -4.04
C PHE A 43 -7.60 -1.19 -4.35
N ILE A 44 -8.44 -1.24 -3.32
CA ILE A 44 -9.86 -1.62 -3.43
C ILE A 44 -10.73 -0.39 -3.20
N GLY A 45 -11.69 -0.17 -4.08
CA GLY A 45 -12.72 0.87 -3.96
C GLY A 45 -13.75 0.55 -2.86
N LEU A 46 -14.55 1.54 -2.46
CA LEU A 46 -15.60 1.35 -1.46
C LEU A 46 -16.71 0.39 -1.89
N ASP A 47 -16.83 0.15 -3.19
CA ASP A 47 -17.74 -0.84 -3.78
C ASP A 47 -17.21 -2.29 -3.71
N GLY A 48 -15.99 -2.47 -3.21
CA GLY A 48 -15.32 -3.77 -3.10
C GLY A 48 -14.65 -4.23 -4.39
N HIS A 49 -14.63 -3.41 -5.44
CA HIS A 49 -13.93 -3.72 -6.67
C HIS A 49 -12.50 -3.18 -6.67
N THR A 50 -11.60 -3.87 -7.37
CA THR A 50 -10.22 -3.40 -7.56
C THR A 50 -10.23 -2.08 -8.31
N GLN A 51 -9.72 -1.03 -7.67
CA GLN A 51 -9.52 0.27 -8.29
C GLN A 51 -8.24 0.27 -9.14
N ALA A 52 -7.15 -0.29 -8.60
CA ALA A 52 -5.88 -0.39 -9.30
C ALA A 52 -4.98 -1.46 -8.66
N VAL A 53 -4.04 -1.97 -9.47
CA VAL A 53 -2.90 -2.75 -9.01
C VAL A 53 -1.66 -2.09 -9.58
N LEU A 54 -0.73 -1.67 -8.71
CA LEU A 54 0.46 -0.93 -9.09
C LEU A 54 1.72 -1.60 -8.56
N THR A 55 2.75 -1.70 -9.39
CA THR A 55 4.12 -1.94 -8.93
C THR A 55 4.74 -0.63 -8.46
N LEU A 56 4.92 -0.49 -7.16
CA LEU A 56 5.41 0.72 -6.51
C LEU A 56 6.83 0.48 -5.95
N PRO A 57 7.78 1.42 -6.15
CA PRO A 57 9.07 1.34 -5.48
C PRO A 57 8.88 1.49 -3.96
N ALA A 58 9.78 0.92 -3.18
CA ALA A 58 9.70 0.97 -1.71
C ALA A 58 9.56 2.38 -1.13
N ALA A 59 10.10 3.40 -1.82
CA ALA A 59 10.00 4.80 -1.43
C ALA A 59 8.58 5.38 -1.50
N GLU A 60 7.67 4.75 -2.23
CA GLU A 60 6.28 5.20 -2.39
C GLU A 60 5.30 4.46 -1.47
N VAL A 61 5.80 3.56 -0.62
CA VAL A 61 4.99 2.72 0.27
C VAL A 61 5.40 2.98 1.71
N ALA A 62 4.42 3.21 2.59
CA ALA A 62 4.65 3.45 4.02
C ALA A 62 3.79 2.55 4.91
N ALA A 63 4.27 2.31 6.13
CA ALA A 63 3.49 1.60 7.13
C ALA A 63 2.34 2.49 7.60
N ILE A 64 1.17 1.89 7.83
CA ILE A 64 0.07 2.61 8.46
C ILE A 64 0.39 2.89 9.93
N VAL A 65 0.24 4.14 10.35
CA VAL A 65 0.25 4.46 11.78
C VAL A 65 -1.12 4.07 12.32
N GLN A 66 -1.19 3.01 13.13
CA GLN A 66 -2.42 2.58 13.81
C GLN A 66 -2.49 3.22 15.21
N PRO A 67 -3.23 4.32 15.41
CA PRO A 67 -3.24 5.04 16.70
C PRO A 67 -3.95 4.29 17.84
N TRP A 68 -4.71 3.22 17.55
CA TRP A 68 -5.54 2.53 18.55
C TRP A 68 -4.94 1.23 19.11
N ARG A 69 -3.69 0.85 18.74
CA ARG A 69 -2.97 -0.30 19.31
C ARG A 69 -2.12 0.01 20.57
N GLN A 70 -2.35 1.13 21.25
CA GLN A 70 -1.67 1.47 22.52
C GLN A 70 -2.59 1.61 23.75
N ALA A 71 -3.86 1.24 23.64
CA ALA A 71 -4.77 1.17 24.78
C ALA A 71 -5.13 -0.29 25.06
N ALA A 72 -4.26 -0.98 25.82
CA ALA A 72 -4.59 -2.18 26.57
C ALA A 72 -4.11 -1.97 28.00
#